data_AF-A0A7K9KIV1-F1
#
_entry.id   AF-A0A7K9KIV1-F1
#
_cell.length_a   1.000
_cell.length_b   1.000
_cell.length_c   1.000
_cell.angle_alpha   90.00
_cell.angle_beta   90.00
_cell.angle_gamma   90.00
#
_symmetry.space_group_name_H-M   'P 1'
#
loop_
_entity.id
_entity.type
_entity.pdbx_description
1 polymer ?
#
loop_
_entity_poly.entity_id
_entity_poly.type
_entity_poly.pdbx_seq_one_letter_code
_entity_poly.pdbx_strand_id
1 'polypeptide(L)' 'EPAGGAAGAPRRLLLGLHLGGVPGSDPLPAAFGFAHPPCVFAQLARLQRELGPEAFPLVPQRFCNRPRGLVSTGT' A
#
# COMPACT_ATOMS: atom_id res chain seq x y z
N GLU A 1 -4.71 5.56 -30.09
CA GLU A 1 -5.32 5.93 -28.80
C GLU A 1 -4.84 4.97 -27.72
N PRO A 2 -3.78 5.31 -26.97
CA PRO A 2 -3.52 4.70 -25.68
C PRO A 2 -3.86 5.71 -24.58
N ALA A 3 -5.00 5.51 -23.92
CA ALA A 3 -5.35 6.18 -22.68
C ALA A 3 -4.31 5.86 -21.60
N GLY A 4 -3.89 6.88 -20.87
CA GLY A 4 -2.82 6.83 -19.89
C GLY A 4 -3.05 5.84 -18.75
N GLY A 5 -1.96 5.19 -18.36
CA GLY A 5 -1.83 4.51 -17.08
C GLY A 5 -0.43 4.78 -16.59
N ALA A 6 -0.29 5.69 -15.63
CA ALA A 6 0.97 6.08 -15.03
C ALA A 6 1.72 4.83 -14.53
N ALA A 7 2.73 4.37 -15.28
CA ALA A 7 3.79 3.57 -14.73
C ALA A 7 4.37 4.40 -13.57
N GLY A 8 4.14 3.92 -12.34
CA GLY A 8 4.28 4.70 -11.12
C GLY A 8 5.55 5.54 -11.12
N ALA A 9 5.39 6.82 -10.80
CA ALA A 9 6.51 7.75 -10.71
C ALA A 9 7.65 7.08 -9.91
N PRO A 10 8.88 7.01 -10.47
CA PRO A 10 9.96 6.31 -9.82
C PRO A 10 10.16 6.89 -8.42
N ARG A 11 10.35 6.03 -7.41
CA ARG A 11 10.49 6.41 -5.98
C ARG A 11 11.44 7.59 -5.74
N ARG A 12 12.48 7.71 -6.57
CA ARG A 12 13.47 8.80 -6.56
C ARG A 12 12.87 10.15 -6.99
N LEU A 13 11.97 10.16 -7.97
CA LEU A 13 11.26 11.36 -8.41
C LEU A 13 10.32 11.86 -7.32
N LEU A 14 9.52 10.98 -6.72
CA LEU A 14 8.65 11.33 -5.59
C LEU A 14 9.45 11.88 -4.40
N LEU A 15 10.65 11.34 -4.15
CA LEU A 15 11.55 11.85 -3.11
C LEU A 15 12.07 13.25 -3.45
N GLY A 16 12.47 13.47 -4.71
CA GLY A 16 12.90 14.79 -5.19
C GLY A 16 11.79 15.84 -5.07
N LEU A 17 10.56 15.48 -5.42
CA LEU A 17 9.39 16.37 -5.26
C LEU A 17 9.13 16.70 -3.78
N HIS A 18 9.26 15.72 -2.89
CA HIS A 18 9.05 15.92 -1.46
C HIS A 18 10.12 16.83 -0.85
N LEU A 19 11.39 16.59 -1.18
CA LEU A 19 12.51 17.43 -0.76
C LEU A 19 12.44 18.84 -1.35
N GLY A 20 11.90 18.99 -2.56
CA GLY A 20 11.65 20.28 -3.21
C GLY A 20 10.42 21.03 -2.72
N GLY A 21 9.66 20.48 -1.76
CA GLY A 21 8.46 21.12 -1.22
C GLY A 21 7.31 21.28 -2.21
N VAL A 22 7.29 20.46 -3.28
CA VAL A 22 6.26 20.55 -4.33
C VAL A 22 4.93 20.03 -3.78
N PRO A 23 3.84 20.82 -3.84
CA PRO A 23 2.53 20.35 -3.43
C PRO A 23 1.99 19.32 -4.44
N GLY A 24 1.33 18.27 -3.93
CA GLY A 24 0.60 17.28 -4.71
C GLY A 24 -0.87 17.25 -4.31
N SER A 25 -1.74 16.69 -5.17
CA SER A 25 -3.16 16.46 -4.83
C SER A 25 -3.30 15.55 -3.61
N ASP A 26 -2.45 14.52 -3.53
CA ASP A 26 -2.24 13.70 -2.35
C ASP A 26 -0.88 14.03 -1.72
N PRO A 27 -0.72 13.89 -0.40
CA PRO A 27 0.57 14.02 0.24
C PRO A 27 1.58 13.07 -0.40
N LEU A 28 2.73 13.57 -0.85
CA LEU A 28 3.80 12.75 -1.43
C LEU A 28 4.20 11.55 -0.53
N PRO A 29 4.24 11.66 0.81
CA PRO A 29 4.43 10.51 1.70
C PRO A 29 3.37 9.40 1.56
N ALA A 30 2.11 9.75 1.29
CA ALA A 30 1.05 8.78 1.05
C ALA A 30 1.32 8.01 -0.24
N ALA A 31 1.72 8.71 -1.31
CA ALA A 31 2.08 8.10 -2.59
C ALA A 31 3.21 7.05 -2.46
N PHE A 32 4.16 7.22 -1.53
CA PHE A 32 5.16 6.19 -1.21
C PHE A 32 4.54 4.93 -0.61
N GLY A 33 3.59 5.07 0.30
CA GLY A 33 2.90 3.94 0.93
C GLY A 33 2.05 3.16 -0.07
N PHE A 34 1.39 3.86 -0.99
CA PHE A 34 0.57 3.26 -2.05
C PHE A 34 1.37 2.43 -3.06
N ALA A 35 2.67 2.67 -3.19
CA ALA A 35 3.54 1.87 -4.06
C ALA A 35 3.77 0.43 -3.55
N HIS A 36 3.48 0.15 -2.28
CA HIS A 36 3.58 -1.20 -1.69
C HIS A 36 2.22 -1.69 -1.21
N PRO A 37 1.55 -2.60 -1.94
CA PRO A 37 0.24 -3.14 -1.57
C PRO A 37 0.12 -3.66 -0.13
N PRO A 38 1.13 -4.33 0.46
CA PRO A 38 1.08 -4.75 1.86
C PRO A 38 1.04 -3.58 2.86
N CYS A 39 1.72 -2.48 2.56
CA CYS A 39 1.72 -1.28 3.41
C CYS A 39 0.35 -0.60 3.43
N VAL A 40 -0.32 -0.55 2.28
CA VAL A 40 -1.71 -0.06 2.18
C VAL A 40 -2.64 -0.97 2.96
N PHE A 41 -2.52 -2.29 2.77
CA PHE A 41 -3.37 -3.26 3.45
C PHE A 41 -3.23 -3.21 4.98
N ALA A 42 -2.04 -2.92 5.51
CA ALA A 42 -1.84 -2.72 6.94
C ALA A 42 -2.67 -1.55 7.50
N GLN A 43 -2.90 -0.49 6.72
CA GLN A 43 -3.79 0.60 7.12
C GLN A 43 -5.25 0.15 7.13
N LEU A 44 -5.68 -0.64 6.13
CA LEU A 44 -7.03 -1.21 6.10
C LEU A 44 -7.26 -2.17 7.29
N ALA A 45 -6.28 -3.00 7.62
CA ALA A 45 -6.35 -3.88 8.79
C ALA A 45 -6.41 -3.11 10.11
N ARG A 46 -5.78 -1.92 10.18
CA ARG A 46 -5.94 -1.00 11.30
C ARG A 46 -7.37 -0.45 11.37
N LEU A 47 -7.94 0.01 10.26
CA LEU A 47 -9.32 0.50 10.22
C LEU A 47 -10.32 -0.59 10.63
N GLN A 48 -10.13 -1.83 10.19
CA GLN A 48 -10.98 -2.95 10.63
C GLN A 48 -10.94 -3.16 12.15
N ARG A 49 -9.78 -3.00 12.79
CA ARG A 49 -9.65 -3.14 14.25
C ARG A 49 -10.31 -2.00 15.00
N GLU A 50 -10.32 -0.80 14.43
CA GLU A 50 -10.92 0.39 15.04
C GLU A 50 -12.46 0.43 14.86
N LEU A 51 -12.96 0.02 13.69
CA LEU A 51 -14.39 0.09 13.33
C LEU A 51 -15.15 -1.23 13.58
N GLY A 52 -14.43 -2.33 13.71
CA GLY A 52 -15.00 -3.67 13.81
C GLY A 52 -15.30 -4.30 12.44
N PRO A 53 -15.34 -5.65 12.38
CA PRO A 53 -15.51 -6.39 11.13
C PRO A 53 -16.89 -6.22 10.49
N GLU A 54 -17.91 -5.90 11.28
CA GLU A 54 -19.28 -5.65 10.78
C GLU A 54 -19.37 -4.33 9.99
N ALA A 55 -18.76 -3.26 10.52
CA ALA A 55 -18.76 -1.95 9.87
C ALA A 55 -17.69 -1.84 8.77
N PHE A 56 -16.60 -2.60 8.89
CA PHE A 56 -15.52 -2.63 7.92
C PHE A 56 -15.08 -4.08 7.61
N PRO A 57 -15.82 -4.78 6.71
CA PRO A 57 -15.57 -6.18 6.39
C PRO A 57 -14.36 -6.33 5.45
N LEU A 58 -13.16 -6.31 6.02
CA LEU A 58 -11.92 -6.56 5.30
C LEU A 58 -11.73 -8.06 5.08
N VAL A 59 -11.38 -8.44 3.84
CA VAL A 59 -11.04 -9.82 3.48
C VAL A 59 -9.81 -10.30 4.29
N PRO A 60 -9.84 -11.47 4.92
CA PRO A 60 -8.67 -12.01 5.62
C PRO A 60 -7.52 -12.23 4.63
N GLN A 61 -6.36 -11.62 4.90
CA GLN A 61 -5.16 -11.81 4.08
C GLN A 61 -3.95 -12.14 4.94
N ARG A 62 -3.07 -12.99 4.39
CA ARG A 62 -1.78 -13.34 4.98
C ARG A 62 -0.67 -12.85 4.05
N PHE A 63 0.11 -11.90 4.53
CA PHE A 63 1.28 -11.41 3.81
C PHE A 63 2.52 -12.26 4.12
N CYS A 64 3.26 -12.66 3.10
CA CYS A 64 4.48 -13.45 3.23
C CYS A 64 5.68 -12.70 2.63
N ASN A 65 6.65 -12.33 3.48
CA ASN A 65 7.89 -11.66 3.07
C ASN A 65 8.82 -12.56 2.22
N ARG A 66 8.62 -13.89 2.29
CA ARG A 66 9.44 -14.89 1.61
C ARG A 66 8.53 -15.99 1.05
N PRO A 67 8.89 -16.63 -0.08
CA PRO A 67 8.12 -17.73 -0.66
C PRO A 67 7.89 -18.89 0.32
N ARG A 68 8.89 -19.19 1.17
CA ARG A 68 8.77 -20.24 2.21
C ARG A 68 7.62 -20.01 3.19
N GLY A 69 7.20 -18.76 3.41
CA GLY A 69 6.07 -18.44 4.29
C GLY A 69 4.71 -18.84 3.71
N LEU A 70 4.61 -19.10 2.41
CA LEU A 70 3.37 -19.51 1.74
C LEU A 70 2.97 -20.96 2.06
N VAL A 71 3.94 -21.81 2.38
CA VAL A 71 3.69 -23.21 2.67
C VAL A 71 3.34 -23.36 4.15
N SER A 72 2.17 -23.92 4.44
CA SER A 72 1.86 -24.37 5.80
C SER A 72 2.51 -25.75 5.97
N THR A 73 3.60 -25.84 6.74
CA THR A 73 4.16 -27.14 7.13
C THR A 73 3.18 -27.77 8.12
N GLY A 74 2.23 -28.56 7.61
CA GLY A 74 1.32 -29.36 8.43
C GLY A 74 2.11 -30.42 9.17
N THR A 75 2.08 -30.38 10.50
CA THR A 75 2.29 -31.55 11.36
C THR A 75 1.01 -32.34 11.47
#